data_AF-A0A928SH35-F1
#
_entry.id   AF-A0A928SH35-F1
#
_cell.length_a   1.000
_cell.length_b   1.000
_cell.length_c   1.000
_cell.angle_alpha   90.00
_cell.angle_beta   90.00
_cell.angle_gamma   90.00
#
_symmetry.space_group_name_H-M   'P 1'
#
loop_
_entity.id
_entity.type
_entity.pdbx_description
1 polymer ?
#
loop_
_entity_poly.entity_id
_entity_poly.type
_entity_poly.pdbx_seq_one_letter_code
_entity_poly.pdbx_strand_id
1 'polypeptide(L)'
;MSRVSGGKLFALILFTIFTLIVGSEREILWVSAQANDSLGAEFVIVYTDNLEDGTGADLLIASAVDATGLVEIPGLGFSQPFNVTANSSARVDLPLGAEVQGSEVIANLGIRVTADQEIALYLLNPGEPVTSNDAYLALPVDVLGSEYIVMSWPDTLFGAGLPGVGPAEIAIVAPADGTDVTIIPSVDIGLHPAGIPYTITLDALQTYTLQTNSVGGDLTGTVIQATQPVAVFAGNRCVSLPDAGCGFCDHLVEQLPPSSTWGQEFNVFPLAQQQGDNFLRVVASQNGTNVLVDGVTVTNLNQGQVQEIALTSPVIISTSAPALVAQFAKGQNCSSVSSDPFMILVAANTQFLFAYDFVVPSGYPANFANVIIPTSALGTLTLDGAPVDSALFSPIGAGSYSGATLPLTVGAHHLSSSDPFGAYIYGFGPVVSYGYPAGLALGPVTAPPSTLTPTPTATKTPAATKTPKPPDTPEPTRSSPTQPHFSPTPSLLPSPTLAAIAAVTPTSALPVAFLPETGYSLPINRPAWLWSSIFALAMSIGWRISRYLNRRGSSQLSASDKCPKLLSDICRKK
;
A
#
# COMPACT_ATOMS: atom_id res chain seq x y z
N MET A 1 60.47 38.50 31.49
CA MET A 1 59.71 38.23 32.73
C MET A 1 58.36 38.93 32.63
N SER A 2 57.28 38.18 32.45
CA SER A 2 55.91 38.66 32.68
C SER A 2 55.13 37.51 33.28
N ARG A 3 54.86 37.60 34.59
CA ARG A 3 54.11 36.62 35.37
C ARG A 3 52.64 36.73 34.95
N VAL A 4 52.14 35.78 34.16
CA VAL A 4 50.70 35.57 34.05
C VAL A 4 50.23 35.00 35.40
N SER A 5 49.34 35.73 36.08
CA SER A 5 48.87 35.34 37.41
C SER A 5 48.06 34.04 37.34
N GLY A 6 48.30 33.14 38.30
CA GLY A 6 47.70 31.79 38.36
C GLY A 6 46.17 31.76 38.35
N GLY A 7 45.49 32.88 38.58
CA GLY A 7 44.03 32.98 38.51
C GLY A 7 43.45 32.88 37.09
N LYS A 8 44.16 33.37 36.07
CA LYS A 8 43.66 33.32 34.67
C LYS A 8 43.79 31.93 34.05
N LEU A 9 44.80 31.16 34.47
CA LEU A 9 44.98 29.78 34.04
C LEU A 9 43.95 28.84 34.68
N PHE A 10 43.55 29.10 35.93
CA PHE A 10 42.55 28.31 36.64
C PHE A 10 41.13 28.53 36.10
N ALA A 11 40.78 29.77 35.74
CA ALA A 11 39.51 30.10 35.09
C ALA A 11 39.38 29.49 33.68
N LEU A 12 40.49 29.45 32.92
CA LEU A 12 40.51 28.83 31.59
C LEU A 12 40.31 27.30 31.70
N ILE A 13 40.97 26.64 32.64
CA ILE A 13 40.86 25.19 32.87
C ILE A 13 39.45 24.81 33.34
N LEU A 14 38.82 25.60 34.23
CA LEU A 14 37.43 25.38 34.64
C LEU A 14 36.44 25.56 33.49
N PHE A 15 36.66 26.53 32.60
CA PHE A 15 35.81 26.75 31.43
C PHE A 15 35.96 25.63 30.38
N THR A 16 37.16 25.09 30.20
CA THR A 16 37.41 23.94 29.29
C THR A 16 36.87 22.62 29.85
N ILE A 17 36.94 22.41 31.18
CA ILE A 17 36.34 21.23 31.82
C ILE A 17 34.81 21.32 31.82
N PHE A 18 34.23 22.52 32.00
CA PHE A 18 32.77 22.71 31.90
C PHE A 18 32.26 22.48 30.46
N THR A 19 33.04 22.84 29.43
CA THR A 19 32.69 22.54 28.02
C THR A 19 32.93 21.08 27.63
N LEU A 20 33.85 20.36 28.28
CA LEU A 20 34.06 18.92 28.07
C LEU A 20 33.05 18.04 28.84
N ILE A 21 32.56 18.48 30.01
CA ILE A 21 31.53 17.77 30.79
C ILE A 21 30.12 18.06 30.24
N VAL A 22 29.86 19.25 29.70
CA VAL A 22 28.59 19.56 29.01
C VAL A 22 28.58 19.03 27.56
N GLY A 23 29.74 18.67 27.02
CA GLY A 23 29.91 18.22 25.63
C GLY A 23 30.03 16.70 25.40
N SER A 24 29.83 15.84 26.41
CA SER A 24 30.02 14.38 26.24
C SER A 24 28.85 13.48 26.66
N GLU A 25 27.68 14.02 27.01
CA GLU A 25 26.46 13.20 27.18
C GLU A 25 25.24 13.91 26.58
N ARG A 26 25.20 13.96 25.25
CA ARG A 26 23.95 13.88 24.50
C ARG A 26 24.20 12.91 23.36
N GLU A 27 24.19 11.62 23.70
CA GLU A 27 23.57 10.64 22.81
C GLU A 27 22.14 11.17 22.60
N ILE A 28 21.95 11.95 21.53
CA ILE A 28 20.62 12.23 21.02
C ILE A 28 20.18 10.87 20.50
N LEU A 29 19.51 10.10 21.35
CA LEU A 29 18.63 9.05 20.89
C LEU A 29 17.63 9.74 19.98
N TRP A 30 17.94 9.76 18.68
CA TRP A 30 16.91 9.87 17.66
C TRP A 30 16.10 8.59 17.81
N VAL A 31 15.13 8.61 18.74
CA VAL A 31 13.89 7.92 18.43
C VAL A 31 13.32 8.77 17.31
N SER A 32 13.63 8.43 16.06
CA SER A 32 12.76 8.87 14.97
C SER A 32 11.39 8.38 15.39
N ALA A 33 10.46 9.30 15.63
CA ALA A 33 9.07 8.89 15.64
C ALA A 33 8.86 8.21 14.30
N GLN A 34 8.41 6.95 14.33
CA GLN A 34 8.09 6.21 13.12
C GLN A 34 7.14 7.07 12.30
N ALA A 35 7.50 7.37 11.06
CA ALA A 35 6.63 8.15 10.22
C ALA A 35 5.41 7.27 9.90
N ASN A 36 4.21 7.82 9.99
CA ASN A 36 3.03 7.11 9.51
C ASN A 36 3.08 7.15 7.97
N ASP A 37 3.82 6.24 7.36
CA ASP A 37 3.95 6.07 5.92
C ASP A 37 4.02 4.57 5.55
N SER A 38 4.35 4.26 4.30
CA SER A 38 4.41 2.89 3.81
C SER A 38 5.75 2.19 4.09
N LEU A 39 6.71 2.85 4.75
CA LEU A 39 7.92 2.22 5.24
C LEU A 39 7.66 1.68 6.64
N GLY A 40 8.11 0.46 6.91
CA GLY A 40 7.95 -0.11 8.24
C GLY A 40 8.78 -1.34 8.48
N ALA A 41 8.77 -1.80 9.73
CA ALA A 41 9.54 -2.96 10.19
C ALA A 41 8.69 -4.21 10.41
N GLU A 42 7.35 -4.09 10.37
CA GLU A 42 6.42 -5.21 10.53
C GLU A 42 5.23 -5.06 9.59
N PHE A 43 4.93 -6.12 8.84
CA PHE A 43 3.81 -6.20 7.90
C PHE A 43 3.02 -7.48 8.15
N VAL A 44 1.71 -7.41 7.98
CA VAL A 44 0.81 -8.56 7.96
C VAL A 44 -0.05 -8.46 6.70
N ILE A 45 0.19 -9.37 5.75
CA ILE A 45 -0.37 -9.31 4.39
C ILE A 45 -0.95 -10.65 3.95
N VAL A 46 -1.51 -10.68 2.73
CA VAL A 46 -2.12 -11.88 2.12
C VAL A 46 -1.70 -12.04 0.67
N TYR A 47 -1.69 -13.28 0.19
CA TYR A 47 -1.62 -13.63 -1.22
C TYR A 47 -3.06 -14.00 -1.66
N THR A 48 -3.71 -13.12 -2.45
CA THR A 48 -5.11 -13.24 -2.88
C THR A 48 -5.33 -14.25 -4.01
N ASP A 49 -6.57 -14.73 -4.17
CA ASP A 49 -6.98 -15.71 -5.17
C ASP A 49 -6.83 -15.15 -6.59
N ASN A 50 -5.95 -15.74 -7.38
CA ASN A 50 -5.79 -15.42 -8.78
C ASN A 50 -6.42 -16.53 -9.66
N LEU A 51 -6.78 -16.20 -10.90
CA LEU A 51 -7.12 -17.25 -11.88
C LEU A 51 -5.91 -18.14 -12.20
N GLU A 52 -4.71 -17.57 -12.13
CA GLU A 52 -3.46 -18.29 -12.33
C GLU A 52 -2.56 -18.23 -11.10
N ASP A 53 -2.25 -19.40 -10.60
CA ASP A 53 -1.48 -19.64 -9.39
C ASP A 53 0.05 -19.55 -9.61
N GLY A 54 0.50 -19.60 -10.87
CA GLY A 54 1.93 -19.60 -11.24
C GLY A 54 2.76 -20.61 -10.46
N THR A 55 3.86 -20.14 -9.85
CA THR A 55 4.68 -20.91 -8.89
C THR A 55 4.49 -20.46 -7.43
N GLY A 56 3.51 -19.58 -7.18
CA GLY A 56 3.38 -18.77 -5.98
C GLY A 56 3.65 -17.28 -6.27
N ALA A 57 3.60 -16.43 -5.24
CA ALA A 57 3.76 -14.97 -5.34
C ALA A 57 5.20 -14.50 -5.02
N ASP A 58 5.58 -13.32 -5.52
CA ASP A 58 6.89 -12.72 -5.22
C ASP A 58 6.76 -11.57 -4.23
N LEU A 59 7.43 -11.66 -3.08
CA LEU A 59 7.65 -10.51 -2.21
C LEU A 59 8.91 -9.76 -2.65
N LEU A 60 8.73 -8.51 -3.03
CA LEU A 60 9.80 -7.60 -3.43
C LEU A 60 10.06 -6.62 -2.29
N ILE A 61 11.30 -6.58 -1.81
CA ILE A 61 11.69 -5.82 -0.62
C ILE A 61 12.76 -4.82 -1.04
N ALA A 62 12.53 -3.53 -0.82
CA ALA A 62 13.51 -2.47 -1.07
C ALA A 62 13.90 -1.76 0.24
N SER A 63 15.14 -1.29 0.34
CA SER A 63 15.60 -0.50 1.48
C SER A 63 16.75 0.44 1.12
N ALA A 64 16.72 1.65 1.68
CA ALA A 64 17.81 2.62 1.59
C ALA A 64 19.05 2.24 2.42
N VAL A 65 18.90 1.31 3.37
CA VAL A 65 19.95 0.86 4.29
C VAL A 65 20.10 -0.66 4.25
N ASP A 66 21.18 -1.18 4.83
CA ASP A 66 21.31 -2.62 5.02
C ASP A 66 20.22 -3.08 5.99
N ALA A 67 19.42 -4.06 5.59
CA ALA A 67 18.30 -4.58 6.38
C ALA A 67 18.28 -6.10 6.34
N THR A 68 17.95 -6.72 7.46
CA THR A 68 17.71 -8.15 7.59
C THR A 68 16.34 -8.42 8.17
N GLY A 69 15.74 -9.53 7.80
CA GLY A 69 14.40 -9.84 8.25
C GLY A 69 13.97 -11.26 7.97
N LEU A 70 12.69 -11.52 8.24
CA LEU A 70 12.06 -12.83 8.17
C LEU A 70 10.66 -12.72 7.57
N VAL A 71 10.36 -13.57 6.60
CA VAL A 71 9.02 -13.82 6.07
C VAL A 71 8.51 -15.13 6.66
N GLU A 72 7.32 -15.12 7.27
CA GLU A 72 6.74 -16.27 7.95
C GLU A 72 5.28 -16.48 7.57
N ILE A 73 4.90 -17.76 7.42
CA ILE A 73 3.50 -18.21 7.35
C ILE A 73 3.35 -19.36 8.34
N PRO A 74 3.07 -19.08 9.62
CA PRO A 74 3.07 -20.09 10.67
C PRO A 74 2.11 -21.25 10.41
N GLY A 75 0.95 -21.00 9.79
CA GLY A 75 -0.02 -22.04 9.44
C GLY A 75 0.49 -23.05 8.41
N LEU A 76 1.53 -22.70 7.65
CA LEU A 76 2.21 -23.59 6.70
C LEU A 76 3.58 -24.09 7.22
N GLY A 77 4.05 -23.59 8.37
CA GLY A 77 5.42 -23.80 8.82
C GLY A 77 6.48 -23.19 7.89
N PHE A 78 6.10 -22.22 7.06
CA PHE A 78 7.02 -21.50 6.18
C PHE A 78 7.76 -20.42 6.95
N SER A 79 9.08 -20.35 6.76
CA SER A 79 9.95 -19.34 7.37
C SER A 79 11.17 -19.15 6.48
N GLN A 80 11.34 -17.94 5.94
CA GLN A 80 12.43 -17.61 5.02
C GLN A 80 13.10 -16.30 5.44
N PRO A 81 14.39 -16.32 5.84
CA PRO A 81 15.11 -15.10 6.12
C PRO A 81 15.47 -14.37 4.82
N PHE A 82 15.60 -13.05 4.90
CA PHE A 82 16.09 -12.22 3.80
C PHE A 82 17.14 -11.23 4.29
N ASN A 83 17.93 -10.73 3.34
CA ASN A 83 18.88 -9.64 3.52
C ASN A 83 18.82 -8.71 2.32
N VAL A 84 18.66 -7.42 2.57
CA VAL A 84 18.72 -6.36 1.56
C VAL A 84 19.96 -5.52 1.84
N THR A 85 20.80 -5.34 0.84
CA THR A 85 21.89 -4.36 0.92
C THR A 85 21.35 -2.96 0.63
N ALA A 86 21.91 -1.94 1.26
CA ALA A 86 21.52 -0.55 1.09
C ALA A 86 21.37 -0.13 -0.38
N ASN A 87 20.25 0.53 -0.71
CA ASN A 87 19.88 0.99 -2.06
C ASN A 87 19.76 -0.17 -3.08
N SER A 88 19.26 -1.31 -2.62
CA SER A 88 19.02 -2.49 -3.44
C SER A 88 17.69 -3.14 -3.06
N SER A 89 17.43 -4.31 -3.63
CA SER A 89 16.25 -5.11 -3.33
C SER A 89 16.58 -6.57 -3.07
N ALA A 90 15.69 -7.23 -2.34
CA ALA A 90 15.63 -8.67 -2.23
C ALA A 90 14.27 -9.19 -2.71
N ARG A 91 14.24 -10.48 -3.02
CA ARG A 91 13.04 -11.22 -3.39
C ARG A 91 12.89 -12.44 -2.49
N VAL A 92 11.66 -12.70 -2.06
CA VAL A 92 11.27 -13.93 -1.37
C VAL A 92 10.11 -14.56 -2.15
N ASP A 93 10.30 -15.79 -2.59
CA ASP A 93 9.26 -16.57 -3.26
C ASP A 93 8.31 -17.16 -2.20
N LEU A 94 7.03 -16.83 -2.29
CA LEU A 94 5.99 -17.40 -1.43
C LEU A 94 5.50 -18.73 -2.01
N PRO A 95 5.26 -19.75 -1.17
CA PRO A 95 4.75 -21.02 -1.66
C PRO A 95 3.31 -20.87 -2.14
N LEU A 96 2.93 -21.63 -3.17
CA LEU A 96 1.55 -21.65 -3.69
C LEU A 96 0.49 -21.87 -2.60
N GLY A 97 0.77 -22.72 -1.61
CA GLY A 97 -0.15 -22.98 -0.50
C GLY A 97 -0.46 -21.76 0.40
N ALA A 98 0.20 -20.61 0.18
CA ALA A 98 -0.06 -19.36 0.87
C ALA A 98 -1.26 -18.58 0.30
N GLU A 99 -1.72 -18.92 -0.91
CA GLU A 99 -2.85 -18.28 -1.55
C GLU A 99 -4.14 -18.50 -0.75
N VAL A 100 -4.87 -17.42 -0.46
CA VAL A 100 -6.21 -17.50 0.12
C VAL A 100 -7.22 -17.76 -1.00
N GLN A 101 -7.98 -18.85 -0.91
CA GLN A 101 -8.92 -19.25 -1.97
C GLN A 101 -10.35 -19.38 -1.45
N GLY A 102 -11.31 -19.11 -2.34
CA GLY A 102 -12.74 -19.27 -2.07
C GLY A 102 -13.37 -18.11 -1.29
N SER A 103 -14.63 -18.28 -0.91
CA SER A 103 -15.45 -17.26 -0.24
C SER A 103 -15.93 -17.73 1.12
N GLU A 104 -16.02 -16.81 2.08
CA GLU A 104 -16.44 -17.04 3.46
C GLU A 104 -15.51 -18.01 4.22
N VAL A 105 -14.22 -18.03 3.87
CA VAL A 105 -13.23 -18.96 4.44
C VAL A 105 -12.36 -18.24 5.45
N ILE A 106 -12.25 -18.80 6.66
CA ILE A 106 -11.20 -18.43 7.62
C ILE A 106 -10.04 -19.42 7.51
N ALA A 107 -8.82 -18.93 7.30
CA ALA A 107 -7.62 -19.75 7.16
C ALA A 107 -6.42 -19.17 7.93
N ASN A 108 -5.43 -20.02 8.26
CA ASN A 108 -4.19 -19.59 8.93
C ASN A 108 -3.10 -19.25 7.90
N LEU A 109 -3.42 -18.36 6.96
CA LEU A 109 -2.57 -18.04 5.79
C LEU A 109 -2.01 -16.62 5.81
N GLY A 110 -2.16 -15.88 6.91
CA GLY A 110 -1.55 -14.56 7.05
C GLY A 110 -0.03 -14.64 6.94
N ILE A 111 0.54 -13.77 6.10
CA ILE A 111 1.98 -13.66 5.89
C ILE A 111 2.48 -12.54 6.78
N ARG A 112 3.43 -12.87 7.67
CA ARG A 112 4.12 -11.86 8.49
C ARG A 112 5.51 -11.59 7.92
N VAL A 113 5.83 -10.32 7.72
CA VAL A 113 7.19 -9.87 7.38
C VAL A 113 7.70 -9.00 8.50
N THR A 114 8.88 -9.33 9.03
CA THR A 114 9.57 -8.53 10.06
C THR A 114 10.97 -8.17 9.60
N ALA A 115 11.43 -6.96 9.93
CA ALA A 115 12.76 -6.46 9.59
C ALA A 115 13.39 -5.70 10.77
N ASP A 116 14.72 -5.60 10.77
CA ASP A 116 15.48 -4.81 11.74
C ASP A 116 15.58 -3.32 11.40
N GLN A 117 15.20 -2.95 10.18
CA GLN A 117 15.10 -1.58 9.65
C GLN A 117 13.76 -1.40 8.94
N GLU A 118 13.36 -0.16 8.68
CA GLU A 118 12.21 0.11 7.83
C GLU A 118 12.52 -0.25 6.37
N ILE A 119 11.58 -0.94 5.74
CA ILE A 119 11.64 -1.40 4.36
C ILE A 119 10.39 -0.95 3.60
N ALA A 120 10.50 -0.84 2.28
CA ALA A 120 9.34 -0.85 1.39
C ALA A 120 9.07 -2.28 0.94
N LEU A 121 7.81 -2.69 0.95
CA LEU A 121 7.38 -4.04 0.65
C LEU A 121 6.29 -4.03 -0.43
N TYR A 122 6.46 -4.88 -1.44
CA TYR A 122 5.50 -5.06 -2.52
C TYR A 122 5.26 -6.56 -2.72
N LEU A 123 4.04 -6.92 -3.10
CA LEU A 123 3.71 -8.29 -3.51
C LEU A 123 3.28 -8.28 -4.97
N LEU A 124 3.86 -9.17 -5.77
CA LEU A 124 3.45 -9.47 -7.15
C LEU A 124 2.68 -10.80 -7.16
N ASN A 125 1.44 -10.78 -7.65
CA ASN A 125 0.50 -11.88 -7.57
C ASN A 125 0.09 -12.38 -8.97
N PRO A 126 0.59 -13.56 -9.41
CA PRO A 126 1.66 -14.38 -8.84
C PRO A 126 3.03 -13.95 -9.37
N GLY A 127 4.09 -14.64 -8.98
CA GLY A 127 5.41 -14.51 -9.57
C GLY A 127 5.47 -15.09 -10.99
N GLU A 128 6.16 -14.41 -11.89
CA GLU A 128 6.37 -14.79 -13.30
C GLU A 128 7.06 -16.16 -13.48
N PRO A 129 6.80 -16.90 -14.58
CA PRO A 129 6.02 -16.51 -15.76
C PRO A 129 4.52 -16.87 -15.66
N VAL A 130 3.63 -15.89 -15.86
CA VAL A 130 2.17 -16.08 -15.85
C VAL A 130 1.45 -15.19 -16.85
N THR A 131 0.15 -15.43 -17.04
CA THR A 131 -0.74 -14.66 -17.92
C THR A 131 -1.92 -14.01 -17.18
N SER A 132 -1.84 -13.93 -15.85
CA SER A 132 -2.73 -13.14 -14.99
C SER A 132 -1.93 -12.68 -13.77
N ASN A 133 -1.62 -11.39 -13.65
CA ASN A 133 -0.78 -10.77 -12.64
C ASN A 133 -1.24 -9.35 -12.25
N ASP A 134 -1.16 -9.00 -10.97
CA ASP A 134 -1.10 -7.60 -10.53
C ASP A 134 -0.26 -7.49 -9.26
N ALA A 135 0.05 -6.27 -8.81
CA ALA A 135 0.87 -6.04 -7.63
C ALA A 135 0.25 -5.02 -6.69
N TYR A 136 0.72 -5.00 -5.44
CA TYR A 136 0.31 -3.99 -4.48
C TYR A 136 1.47 -3.51 -3.61
N LEU A 137 1.34 -2.28 -3.12
CA LEU A 137 2.17 -1.74 -2.04
C LEU A 137 1.67 -2.28 -0.70
N ALA A 138 2.52 -2.99 0.03
CA ALA A 138 2.18 -3.47 1.37
C ALA A 138 2.28 -2.33 2.40
N LEU A 139 1.29 -2.26 3.29
CA LEU A 139 1.24 -1.26 4.37
C LEU A 139 1.68 -1.89 5.70
N PRO A 140 2.56 -1.22 6.46
CA PRO A 140 3.03 -1.74 7.74
C PRO A 140 1.94 -1.71 8.82
N VAL A 141 2.11 -2.54 9.86
CA VAL A 141 1.11 -2.75 10.92
C VAL A 141 0.73 -1.47 11.67
N ASP A 142 1.66 -0.52 11.78
CA ASP A 142 1.50 0.75 12.49
C ASP A 142 0.65 1.81 11.76
N VAL A 143 0.40 1.63 10.46
CA VAL A 143 -0.52 2.47 9.67
C VAL A 143 -1.85 1.80 9.35
N LEU A 144 -2.04 0.55 9.76
CA LEU A 144 -3.33 -0.13 9.65
C LEU A 144 -4.38 0.54 10.53
N GLY A 145 -5.63 0.45 10.11
CA GLY A 145 -6.78 1.00 10.80
C GLY A 145 -7.86 -0.03 11.03
N SER A 146 -8.99 0.43 11.53
CA SER A 146 -10.14 -0.41 11.87
C SER A 146 -11.37 -0.14 11.02
N GLU A 147 -11.32 0.81 10.08
CA GLU A 147 -12.45 1.16 9.22
C GLU A 147 -12.01 1.28 7.76
N TYR A 148 -12.69 0.54 6.88
CA TYR A 148 -12.42 0.50 5.45
C TYR A 148 -13.71 0.57 4.65
N ILE A 149 -13.62 1.16 3.47
CA ILE A 149 -14.66 1.10 2.44
C ILE A 149 -13.99 0.50 1.20
N VAL A 150 -14.55 -0.60 0.72
CA VAL A 150 -13.95 -1.42 -0.33
C VAL A 150 -14.08 -0.74 -1.70
N MET A 151 -13.05 -0.94 -2.54
CA MET A 151 -13.09 -0.70 -3.97
C MET A 151 -12.67 -1.99 -4.70
N SER A 152 -13.48 -2.42 -5.66
CA SER A 152 -13.23 -3.54 -6.56
C SER A 152 -13.69 -3.17 -7.98
N TRP A 153 -13.86 -4.15 -8.88
CA TRP A 153 -14.57 -4.00 -10.16
C TRP A 153 -15.73 -5.01 -10.26
N PRO A 154 -16.82 -4.75 -11.00
CA PRO A 154 -17.88 -5.72 -11.22
C PRO A 154 -17.35 -6.99 -11.89
N ASP A 155 -17.90 -8.15 -11.54
CA ASP A 155 -17.64 -9.38 -12.29
C ASP A 155 -18.18 -9.25 -13.73
N THR A 156 -17.30 -8.94 -14.66
CA THR A 156 -17.62 -8.76 -16.09
C THR A 156 -17.75 -10.09 -16.83
N LEU A 157 -17.24 -11.20 -16.27
CA LEU A 157 -17.13 -12.48 -16.96
C LEU A 157 -18.28 -13.44 -16.65
N PHE A 158 -18.95 -13.28 -15.50
CA PHE A 158 -20.10 -14.09 -15.13
C PHE A 158 -21.21 -14.05 -16.19
N GLY A 159 -21.61 -12.83 -16.60
CA GLY A 159 -22.65 -12.62 -17.61
C GLY A 159 -22.24 -13.11 -19.01
N ALA A 160 -20.93 -13.27 -19.26
CA ALA A 160 -20.39 -13.85 -20.47
C ALA A 160 -20.36 -15.39 -20.45
N GLY A 161 -20.89 -16.03 -19.39
CA GLY A 161 -20.96 -17.48 -19.25
C GLY A 161 -19.73 -18.11 -18.61
N LEU A 162 -18.89 -17.32 -17.92
CA LEU A 162 -17.70 -17.78 -17.19
C LEU A 162 -17.84 -17.53 -15.67
N PRO A 163 -18.86 -18.11 -15.00
CA PRO A 163 -19.06 -17.92 -13.56
C PRO A 163 -17.88 -18.47 -12.76
N GLY A 164 -17.46 -17.73 -11.71
CA GLY A 164 -16.36 -18.10 -10.83
C GLY A 164 -14.95 -17.77 -11.35
N VAL A 165 -14.84 -17.20 -12.55
CA VAL A 165 -13.56 -16.72 -13.10
C VAL A 165 -13.25 -15.31 -12.62
N GLY A 166 -14.23 -14.41 -12.65
CA GLY A 166 -14.01 -12.99 -12.36
C GLY A 166 -14.70 -12.37 -11.16
N PRO A 167 -15.04 -13.11 -10.09
CA PRO A 167 -15.69 -12.49 -8.95
C PRO A 167 -14.83 -11.34 -8.41
N ALA A 168 -15.52 -10.28 -7.97
CA ALA A 168 -14.92 -9.26 -7.12
C ALA A 168 -14.61 -9.90 -5.77
N GLU A 169 -13.51 -9.50 -5.15
CA GLU A 169 -13.03 -10.15 -3.94
C GLU A 169 -12.47 -9.20 -2.89
N ILE A 170 -12.54 -9.65 -1.63
CA ILE A 170 -11.93 -9.04 -0.46
C ILE A 170 -11.15 -10.13 0.29
N ALA A 171 -9.97 -9.78 0.78
CA ALA A 171 -9.27 -10.54 1.80
C ALA A 171 -8.96 -9.65 3.02
N ILE A 172 -9.14 -10.18 4.22
CA ILE A 172 -8.89 -9.49 5.48
C ILE A 172 -7.91 -10.34 6.29
N VAL A 173 -6.91 -9.73 6.93
CA VAL A 173 -6.02 -10.42 7.85
C VAL A 173 -5.84 -9.62 9.14
N ALA A 174 -5.88 -10.31 10.28
CA ALA A 174 -5.72 -9.72 11.59
C ALA A 174 -4.27 -9.85 12.11
N PRO A 175 -3.58 -8.76 12.49
CA PRO A 175 -2.31 -8.83 13.20
C PRO A 175 -2.42 -9.32 14.64
N ALA A 176 -3.62 -9.27 15.24
CA ALA A 176 -3.84 -9.54 16.66
C ALA A 176 -5.01 -10.52 16.91
N ASP A 177 -4.90 -11.26 18.01
CA ASP A 177 -5.90 -12.25 18.44
C ASP A 177 -7.24 -11.61 18.81
N GLY A 178 -8.34 -12.37 18.68
CA GLY A 178 -9.66 -11.94 19.13
C GLY A 178 -10.15 -10.64 18.46
N THR A 179 -9.84 -10.47 17.18
CA THR A 179 -10.27 -9.31 16.39
C THR A 179 -11.64 -9.59 15.79
N ASP A 180 -12.66 -8.89 16.30
CA ASP A 180 -14.01 -8.96 15.74
C ASP A 180 -14.09 -8.01 14.54
N VAL A 181 -14.48 -8.55 13.39
CA VAL A 181 -14.62 -7.81 12.13
C VAL A 181 -16.08 -7.84 11.70
N THR A 182 -16.72 -6.67 11.68
CA THR A 182 -18.07 -6.47 11.18
C THR A 182 -18.02 -6.01 9.72
N ILE A 183 -18.71 -6.75 8.86
CA ILE A 183 -18.75 -6.51 7.41
C ILE A 183 -20.19 -6.15 7.03
N ILE A 184 -20.35 -5.07 6.27
CA ILE A 184 -21.62 -4.60 5.72
C ILE A 184 -21.51 -4.65 4.19
N PRO A 185 -21.98 -5.74 3.54
CA PRO A 185 -21.88 -5.88 2.09
C PRO A 185 -22.63 -4.78 1.35
N SER A 186 -22.05 -4.26 0.27
CA SER A 186 -22.75 -3.35 -0.65
C SER A 186 -23.69 -4.08 -1.62
N VAL A 187 -23.42 -5.35 -1.86
CA VAL A 187 -24.17 -6.25 -2.76
C VAL A 187 -24.55 -7.53 -2.04
N ASP A 188 -25.58 -8.22 -2.52
CA ASP A 188 -25.95 -9.54 -2.03
C ASP A 188 -24.93 -10.58 -2.52
N ILE A 189 -24.32 -11.29 -1.57
CA ILE A 189 -23.34 -12.35 -1.80
C ILE A 189 -23.86 -13.73 -1.35
N GLY A 190 -25.18 -13.88 -1.21
CA GLY A 190 -25.83 -15.13 -0.85
C GLY A 190 -26.25 -15.15 0.62
N LEU A 191 -25.39 -15.66 1.51
CA LEU A 191 -25.71 -15.75 2.94
C LEU A 191 -25.67 -14.38 3.65
N HIS A 192 -25.07 -13.38 3.01
CA HIS A 192 -24.94 -12.02 3.52
C HIS A 192 -25.62 -11.03 2.56
N PRO A 193 -26.89 -10.66 2.82
CA PRO A 193 -27.61 -9.69 2.01
C PRO A 193 -26.99 -8.29 2.09
N ALA A 194 -27.13 -7.52 1.01
CA ALA A 194 -26.67 -6.13 0.95
C ALA A 194 -27.22 -5.29 2.13
N GLY A 195 -26.35 -4.52 2.77
CA GLY A 195 -26.67 -3.61 3.87
C GLY A 195 -26.95 -4.29 5.21
N ILE A 196 -26.86 -5.62 5.30
CA ILE A 196 -27.06 -6.36 6.56
C ILE A 196 -25.70 -6.70 7.16
N PRO A 197 -25.34 -6.14 8.34
CA PRO A 197 -24.07 -6.45 8.98
C PRO A 197 -24.01 -7.90 9.45
N TYR A 198 -22.84 -8.50 9.32
CA TYR A 198 -22.47 -9.74 10.01
C TYR A 198 -21.05 -9.59 10.59
N THR A 199 -20.73 -10.43 11.58
CA THR A 199 -19.46 -10.36 12.29
C THR A 199 -18.76 -11.71 12.25
N ILE A 200 -17.46 -11.67 12.00
CA ILE A 200 -16.52 -12.79 12.15
C ILE A 200 -15.51 -12.43 13.24
N THR A 201 -14.84 -13.43 13.80
CA THR A 201 -13.72 -13.22 14.73
C THR A 201 -12.47 -13.85 14.13
N LEU A 202 -11.38 -13.10 14.10
CA LEU A 202 -10.08 -13.53 13.60
C LEU A 202 -9.05 -13.50 14.72
N ASP A 203 -8.27 -14.57 14.83
CA ASP A 203 -7.04 -14.58 15.62
C ASP A 203 -5.85 -14.07 14.79
N ALA A 204 -4.70 -13.85 15.43
CA ALA A 204 -3.52 -13.31 14.76
C ALA A 204 -3.10 -14.20 13.58
N LEU A 205 -2.85 -13.56 12.44
CA LEU A 205 -2.51 -14.16 11.15
C LEU A 205 -3.61 -15.05 10.56
N GLN A 206 -4.83 -14.99 11.08
CA GLN A 206 -5.99 -15.55 10.39
C GLN A 206 -6.46 -14.60 9.30
N THR A 207 -6.81 -15.19 8.16
CA THR A 207 -7.37 -14.51 7.01
C THR A 207 -8.86 -14.80 6.91
N TYR A 208 -9.62 -13.90 6.29
CA TYR A 208 -10.98 -14.12 5.84
C TYR A 208 -11.14 -13.64 4.40
N THR A 209 -11.74 -14.46 3.53
CA THR A 209 -12.02 -14.10 2.14
C THR A 209 -13.51 -13.96 1.86
N LEU A 210 -13.83 -13.11 0.89
CA LEU A 210 -15.19 -12.88 0.42
C LEU A 210 -15.18 -12.63 -1.08
N GLN A 211 -15.97 -13.38 -1.84
CA GLN A 211 -16.11 -13.25 -3.28
C GLN A 211 -17.58 -13.06 -3.68
N THR A 212 -17.82 -12.28 -4.73
CA THR A 212 -19.15 -12.19 -5.34
C THR A 212 -19.52 -13.49 -6.05
N ASN A 213 -20.82 -13.74 -6.21
CA ASN A 213 -21.34 -14.93 -6.87
C ASN A 213 -22.52 -14.61 -7.80
N SER A 214 -22.56 -13.38 -8.31
CA SER A 214 -23.67 -12.84 -9.08
C SER A 214 -23.18 -12.06 -10.31
N VAL A 215 -24.03 -11.99 -11.34
CA VAL A 215 -23.74 -11.25 -12.58
C VAL A 215 -23.47 -9.78 -12.24
N GLY A 216 -22.27 -9.28 -12.59
CA GLY A 216 -21.90 -7.90 -12.34
C GLY A 216 -21.78 -7.55 -10.85
N GLY A 217 -21.59 -8.55 -9.98
CA GLY A 217 -21.38 -8.32 -8.55
C GLY A 217 -20.11 -7.50 -8.34
N ASP A 218 -20.25 -6.37 -7.65
CA ASP A 218 -19.18 -5.43 -7.30
C ASP A 218 -19.21 -5.19 -5.79
N LEU A 219 -18.10 -5.44 -5.10
CA LEU A 219 -17.97 -5.24 -3.65
C LEU A 219 -17.66 -3.79 -3.28
N THR A 220 -17.50 -2.90 -4.27
CA THR A 220 -17.29 -1.47 -4.03
C THR A 220 -18.39 -0.91 -3.12
N GLY A 221 -17.97 -0.19 -2.08
CA GLY A 221 -18.85 0.36 -1.05
C GLY A 221 -19.16 -0.56 0.13
N THR A 222 -18.67 -1.82 0.13
CA THR A 222 -18.72 -2.68 1.32
C THR A 222 -17.93 -2.02 2.44
N VAL A 223 -18.53 -1.94 3.63
CA VAL A 223 -17.90 -1.34 4.81
C VAL A 223 -17.37 -2.42 5.73
N ILE A 224 -16.12 -2.27 6.18
CA ILE A 224 -15.48 -3.17 7.14
C ILE A 224 -15.13 -2.35 8.38
N GLN A 225 -15.54 -2.85 9.54
CA GLN A 225 -15.25 -2.27 10.86
C GLN A 225 -14.68 -3.33 11.79
N ALA A 226 -13.53 -3.08 12.40
CA ALA A 226 -12.86 -4.03 13.28
C ALA A 226 -12.67 -3.46 14.70
N THR A 227 -12.57 -4.34 15.70
CA THR A 227 -12.26 -3.93 17.07
C THR A 227 -10.77 -3.63 17.29
N GLN A 228 -9.91 -4.11 16.38
CA GLN A 228 -8.48 -3.89 16.34
C GLN A 228 -8.04 -3.62 14.88
N PRO A 229 -6.86 -3.06 14.62
CA PRO A 229 -6.38 -2.86 13.26
C PRO A 229 -6.35 -4.16 12.45
N VAL A 230 -6.72 -4.10 11.18
CA VAL A 230 -6.67 -5.22 10.22
C VAL A 230 -6.08 -4.74 8.91
N ALA A 231 -5.49 -5.62 8.11
CA ALA A 231 -5.17 -5.31 6.71
C ALA A 231 -6.29 -5.81 5.80
N VAL A 232 -6.69 -4.98 4.84
CA VAL A 232 -7.78 -5.27 3.90
C VAL A 232 -7.25 -5.14 2.48
N PHE A 233 -7.52 -6.16 1.68
CA PHE A 233 -7.15 -6.26 0.28
C PHE A 233 -8.41 -6.41 -0.54
N ALA A 234 -8.45 -5.82 -1.72
CA ALA A 234 -9.61 -5.91 -2.60
C ALA A 234 -9.22 -5.85 -4.07
N GLY A 235 -10.09 -6.41 -4.89
CA GLY A 235 -9.94 -6.42 -6.34
C GLY A 235 -10.82 -7.49 -6.98
N ASN A 236 -10.24 -8.27 -7.89
CA ASN A 236 -10.95 -9.29 -8.66
C ASN A 236 -10.03 -10.46 -8.96
N ARG A 237 -10.57 -11.67 -8.94
CA ARG A 237 -9.82 -12.89 -9.29
C ARG A 237 -9.25 -12.87 -10.71
N CYS A 238 -10.09 -12.52 -11.70
CA CYS A 238 -9.68 -12.17 -13.05
C CYS A 238 -10.78 -11.37 -13.76
N VAL A 239 -10.51 -10.18 -14.28
CA VAL A 239 -11.55 -9.31 -14.83
C VAL A 239 -11.12 -8.64 -16.13
N SER A 240 -12.04 -8.61 -17.11
CA SER A 240 -11.86 -7.83 -18.33
C SER A 240 -12.38 -6.42 -18.11
N LEU A 241 -11.57 -5.41 -18.42
CA LEU A 241 -11.93 -4.00 -18.23
C LEU A 241 -12.01 -3.23 -19.56
N PRO A 242 -13.07 -2.40 -19.74
CA PRO A 242 -14.17 -2.15 -18.81
C PRO A 242 -15.24 -3.25 -18.76
N ASP A 243 -15.32 -4.10 -19.77
CA ASP A 243 -16.34 -5.14 -19.89
C ASP A 243 -15.80 -6.44 -20.52
N ALA A 244 -16.64 -7.48 -20.57
CA ALA A 244 -16.28 -8.81 -21.06
C ALA A 244 -15.70 -8.84 -22.49
N GLY A 245 -16.05 -7.87 -23.34
CA GLY A 245 -15.54 -7.74 -24.70
C GLY A 245 -14.09 -7.26 -24.76
N CYS A 246 -13.60 -6.68 -23.67
CA CYS A 246 -12.27 -6.10 -23.53
C CYS A 246 -11.28 -7.05 -22.85
N GLY A 247 -11.26 -8.30 -23.30
CA GLY A 247 -10.24 -9.27 -22.86
C GLY A 247 -8.82 -8.92 -23.34
N PHE A 248 -7.78 -9.62 -22.90
CA PHE A 248 -7.84 -10.69 -21.89
C PHE A 248 -8.09 -10.12 -20.49
N CYS A 249 -8.53 -10.98 -19.56
CA CYS A 249 -8.78 -10.58 -18.18
C CYS A 249 -7.47 -10.66 -17.40
N ASP A 250 -7.35 -9.86 -16.34
CA ASP A 250 -6.24 -9.95 -15.40
C ASP A 250 -6.73 -9.97 -13.96
N HIS A 251 -5.86 -10.39 -13.04
CA HIS A 251 -6.06 -10.17 -11.62
C HIS A 251 -6.07 -8.68 -11.31
N LEU A 252 -6.83 -8.27 -10.30
CA LEU A 252 -6.68 -6.95 -9.70
C LEU A 252 -6.48 -7.14 -8.21
N VAL A 253 -5.52 -6.44 -7.63
CA VAL A 253 -5.34 -6.43 -6.18
C VAL A 253 -4.69 -5.14 -5.70
N GLU A 254 -5.23 -4.57 -4.63
CA GLU A 254 -4.57 -3.51 -3.87
C GLU A 254 -4.76 -3.72 -2.37
N GLN A 255 -3.75 -3.37 -1.55
CA GLN A 255 -3.94 -3.22 -0.11
C GLN A 255 -4.58 -1.86 0.16
N LEU A 256 -5.83 -1.88 0.64
CA LEU A 256 -6.58 -0.65 0.86
C LEU A 256 -6.03 0.10 2.09
N PRO A 257 -5.81 1.43 2.00
CA PRO A 257 -5.54 2.24 3.17
C PRO A 257 -6.84 2.46 3.98
N PRO A 258 -6.76 2.58 5.31
CA PRO A 258 -7.93 2.83 6.14
C PRO A 258 -8.60 4.16 5.78
N SER A 259 -9.92 4.24 5.92
CA SER A 259 -10.70 5.41 5.48
C SER A 259 -10.29 6.73 6.16
N SER A 260 -9.64 6.65 7.32
CA SER A 260 -9.09 7.78 8.07
C SER A 260 -7.86 8.45 7.42
N THR A 261 -7.23 7.82 6.44
CA THR A 261 -6.04 8.37 5.74
C THR A 261 -6.38 8.92 4.36
N TRP A 262 -7.63 8.79 3.92
CA TRP A 262 -8.08 9.24 2.61
C TRP A 262 -8.01 10.77 2.47
N GLY A 263 -7.67 11.24 1.28
CA GLY A 263 -7.56 12.67 0.98
C GLY A 263 -8.67 13.20 0.05
N GLN A 264 -8.52 14.45 -0.38
CA GLN A 264 -9.54 15.18 -1.15
C GLN A 264 -9.07 15.72 -2.50
N GLU A 265 -7.76 15.75 -2.75
CA GLU A 265 -7.19 16.28 -3.98
C GLU A 265 -6.20 15.29 -4.58
N PHE A 266 -6.40 14.96 -5.84
CA PHE A 266 -5.62 13.96 -6.57
C PHE A 266 -5.26 14.56 -7.92
N ASN A 267 -3.97 14.78 -8.14
CA ASN A 267 -3.46 15.00 -9.48
C ASN A 267 -3.25 13.64 -10.12
N VAL A 268 -3.69 13.46 -11.37
CA VAL A 268 -3.61 12.15 -12.04
C VAL A 268 -3.05 12.32 -13.45
N PHE A 269 -2.14 11.42 -13.81
CA PHE A 269 -1.50 11.38 -15.12
C PHE A 269 -1.88 10.09 -15.87
N PRO A 270 -2.15 10.14 -17.19
CA PRO A 270 -2.43 8.92 -17.98
C PRO A 270 -1.28 7.91 -17.92
N LEU A 271 -1.59 6.61 -18.01
CA LEU A 271 -0.54 5.59 -18.10
C LEU A 271 0.17 5.69 -19.47
N ALA A 272 1.44 5.33 -19.48
CA ALA A 272 2.26 5.32 -20.67
C ALA A 272 1.58 4.53 -21.78
N GLN A 273 1.67 5.02 -23.01
CA GLN A 273 1.25 4.31 -24.22
C GLN A 273 -0.27 4.02 -24.33
N GLN A 274 -1.07 4.22 -23.26
CA GLN A 274 -2.53 4.01 -23.23
C GLN A 274 -3.33 5.32 -23.38
N GLN A 275 -3.03 6.13 -24.41
CA GLN A 275 -3.67 7.45 -24.57
C GLN A 275 -5.19 7.33 -24.81
N GLY A 276 -5.99 7.70 -23.80
CA GLY A 276 -7.45 7.61 -23.84
C GLY A 276 -8.00 6.23 -23.50
N ASP A 277 -7.14 5.31 -23.05
CA ASP A 277 -7.48 3.93 -22.76
C ASP A 277 -7.61 3.61 -21.28
N ASN A 278 -7.59 4.60 -20.39
CA ASN A 278 -7.66 4.35 -18.94
C ASN A 278 -8.84 5.07 -18.32
N PHE A 279 -9.18 4.69 -17.10
CA PHE A 279 -10.20 5.38 -16.31
C PHE A 279 -9.86 5.33 -14.82
N LEU A 280 -10.55 6.19 -14.09
CA LEU A 280 -10.47 6.30 -12.65
C LEU A 280 -11.77 5.80 -12.03
N ARG A 281 -11.68 5.20 -10.85
CA ARG A 281 -12.82 5.12 -9.91
C ARG A 281 -12.58 6.05 -8.74
N VAL A 282 -13.62 6.81 -8.38
CA VAL A 282 -13.66 7.66 -7.19
C VAL A 282 -14.74 7.12 -6.26
N VAL A 283 -14.37 6.70 -5.06
CA VAL A 283 -15.29 6.19 -4.03
C VAL A 283 -15.36 7.18 -2.87
N ALA A 284 -16.58 7.60 -2.50
CA ALA A 284 -16.79 8.57 -1.45
C ALA A 284 -16.77 7.94 -0.05
N SER A 285 -16.07 8.56 0.91
CA SER A 285 -16.10 8.14 2.31
C SER A 285 -17.38 8.54 3.05
N GLN A 286 -18.10 9.54 2.55
CA GLN A 286 -19.22 10.20 3.24
C GLN A 286 -20.37 10.51 2.29
N ASN A 287 -21.57 10.66 2.87
CA ASN A 287 -22.75 11.06 2.11
C ASN A 287 -22.65 12.49 1.58
N GLY A 288 -23.16 12.72 0.37
CA GLY A 288 -23.20 14.06 -0.24
C GLY A 288 -21.84 14.58 -0.70
N THR A 289 -20.88 13.71 -0.99
CA THR A 289 -19.55 14.09 -1.49
C THR A 289 -19.62 14.54 -2.94
N ASN A 290 -19.34 15.82 -3.21
CA ASN A 290 -19.21 16.32 -4.57
C ASN A 290 -17.87 15.89 -5.16
N VAL A 291 -17.89 15.36 -6.38
CA VAL A 291 -16.68 15.03 -7.16
C VAL A 291 -16.54 16.03 -8.29
N LEU A 292 -15.37 16.64 -8.39
CA LEU A 292 -15.02 17.64 -9.38
C LEU A 292 -13.84 17.13 -10.23
N VAL A 293 -13.90 17.39 -11.53
CA VAL A 293 -12.79 17.17 -12.48
C VAL A 293 -12.40 18.54 -13.02
N ASP A 294 -11.15 18.94 -12.80
CA ASP A 294 -10.61 20.25 -13.19
C ASP A 294 -11.51 21.42 -12.74
N GLY A 295 -12.04 21.32 -11.52
CA GLY A 295 -12.91 22.32 -10.90
C GLY A 295 -14.37 22.29 -11.36
N VAL A 296 -14.75 21.37 -12.25
CA VAL A 296 -16.15 21.20 -12.70
C VAL A 296 -16.78 20.03 -11.94
N THR A 297 -17.88 20.28 -11.22
CA THR A 297 -18.65 19.21 -10.56
C THR A 297 -19.21 18.24 -11.59
N VAL A 298 -18.85 16.96 -11.45
CA VAL A 298 -19.30 15.88 -12.33
C VAL A 298 -20.44 15.09 -11.69
N THR A 299 -20.38 14.87 -10.38
CA THR A 299 -21.40 14.10 -9.65
C THR A 299 -21.43 14.42 -8.16
N ASN A 300 -22.45 13.90 -7.47
CA ASN A 300 -22.58 13.87 -6.02
C ASN A 300 -22.75 12.41 -5.58
N LEU A 301 -21.88 11.92 -4.71
CA LEU A 301 -21.82 10.54 -4.26
C LEU A 301 -22.23 10.43 -2.79
N ASN A 302 -23.01 9.40 -2.48
CA ASN A 302 -23.16 8.93 -1.10
C ASN A 302 -21.98 8.03 -0.69
N GLN A 303 -21.84 7.76 0.60
CA GLN A 303 -20.79 6.87 1.12
C GLN A 303 -20.81 5.53 0.37
N GLY A 304 -19.64 5.07 -0.05
CA GLY A 304 -19.47 3.82 -0.78
C GLY A 304 -19.95 3.84 -2.23
N GLN A 305 -20.58 4.92 -2.70
CA GLN A 305 -20.89 5.07 -4.12
C GLN A 305 -19.64 5.42 -4.92
N VAL A 306 -19.64 5.00 -6.18
CA VAL A 306 -18.52 5.13 -7.11
C VAL A 306 -18.87 6.00 -8.30
N GLN A 307 -17.89 6.77 -8.77
CA GLN A 307 -17.92 7.44 -10.07
C GLN A 307 -16.74 6.96 -10.92
N GLU A 308 -17.03 6.51 -12.14
CA GLU A 308 -16.01 6.21 -13.15
C GLU A 308 -15.73 7.44 -14.02
N ILE A 309 -14.46 7.72 -14.29
CA ILE A 309 -14.04 8.91 -15.04
C ILE A 309 -13.04 8.46 -16.10
N ALA A 310 -13.35 8.66 -17.37
CA ALA A 310 -12.40 8.41 -18.45
C ALA A 310 -11.20 9.36 -18.35
N LEU A 311 -9.99 8.81 -18.45
CA LEU A 311 -8.75 9.58 -18.34
C LEU A 311 -8.06 9.68 -19.71
N THR A 312 -8.31 10.76 -20.42
CA THR A 312 -7.74 11.03 -21.75
C THR A 312 -6.61 12.05 -21.73
N SER A 313 -6.53 12.86 -20.67
CA SER A 313 -5.50 13.86 -20.41
C SER A 313 -5.18 13.87 -18.91
N PRO A 314 -4.08 14.52 -18.48
CA PRO A 314 -3.86 14.77 -17.06
C PRO A 314 -5.00 15.62 -16.48
N VAL A 315 -5.49 15.24 -15.31
CA VAL A 315 -6.63 15.90 -14.63
C VAL A 315 -6.37 16.08 -13.14
N ILE A 316 -7.09 17.03 -12.56
CA ILE A 316 -7.22 17.19 -11.11
C ILE A 316 -8.59 16.66 -10.69
N ILE A 317 -8.61 15.65 -9.82
CA ILE A 317 -9.80 15.22 -9.11
C ILE A 317 -9.83 15.93 -7.76
N SER A 318 -10.93 16.61 -7.47
CA SER A 318 -11.18 17.22 -6.16
C SER A 318 -12.50 16.72 -5.60
N THR A 319 -12.53 16.42 -4.31
CA THR A 319 -13.75 16.00 -3.60
C THR A 319 -14.05 16.90 -2.42
N SER A 320 -15.33 17.08 -2.08
CA SER A 320 -15.73 17.90 -0.94
C SER A 320 -15.61 17.21 0.44
N ALA A 321 -15.26 15.92 0.43
CA ALA A 321 -14.98 15.08 1.59
C ALA A 321 -13.99 13.97 1.17
N PRO A 322 -13.28 13.31 2.10
CA PRO A 322 -12.29 12.29 1.76
C PRO A 322 -12.82 11.22 0.80
N ALA A 323 -11.98 10.79 -0.13
CA ALA A 323 -12.31 9.78 -1.13
C ALA A 323 -11.12 8.84 -1.37
N LEU A 324 -11.42 7.65 -1.88
CA LEU A 324 -10.42 6.75 -2.44
C LEU A 324 -10.48 6.86 -3.95
N VAL A 325 -9.32 6.95 -4.59
CA VAL A 325 -9.20 7.01 -6.05
C VAL A 325 -8.28 5.90 -6.51
N ALA A 326 -8.65 5.19 -7.56
CA ALA A 326 -7.77 4.26 -8.24
C ALA A 326 -7.82 4.47 -9.75
N GLN A 327 -6.69 4.20 -10.41
CA GLN A 327 -6.53 4.21 -11.85
C GLN A 327 -6.50 2.78 -12.36
N PHE A 328 -7.15 2.53 -13.48
CA PHE A 328 -7.26 1.20 -14.08
C PHE A 328 -6.76 1.23 -15.52
N ALA A 329 -5.97 0.21 -15.89
CA ALA A 329 -5.66 -0.10 -17.28
C ALA A 329 -6.80 -0.93 -17.90
N LYS A 330 -7.01 -0.77 -19.21
CA LYS A 330 -7.95 -1.61 -19.97
C LYS A 330 -7.29 -2.91 -20.41
N GLY A 331 -8.12 -3.89 -20.75
CA GLY A 331 -7.64 -5.13 -21.35
C GLY A 331 -7.27 -4.97 -22.82
N GLN A 332 -6.39 -5.86 -23.27
CA GLN A 332 -5.66 -5.77 -24.53
C GLN A 332 -6.53 -5.48 -25.77
N ASN A 333 -7.72 -6.09 -25.87
CA ASN A 333 -8.62 -5.94 -27.00
C ASN A 333 -9.27 -4.54 -27.08
N CYS A 334 -9.17 -3.76 -26.01
CA CYS A 334 -9.71 -2.40 -25.91
C CYS A 334 -8.62 -1.38 -25.55
N SER A 335 -7.35 -1.77 -25.61
CA SER A 335 -6.20 -0.90 -25.39
C SER A 335 -5.35 -0.80 -26.65
N SER A 336 -4.72 0.36 -26.83
CA SER A 336 -3.65 0.57 -27.81
C SER A 336 -2.33 -0.09 -27.42
N VAL A 337 -2.24 -0.63 -26.19
CA VAL A 337 -1.08 -1.35 -25.66
C VAL A 337 -1.40 -2.84 -25.56
N SER A 338 -0.40 -3.66 -25.89
CA SER A 338 -0.45 -5.10 -25.61
C SER A 338 -0.20 -5.31 -24.13
N SER A 339 -1.26 -5.24 -23.32
CA SER A 339 -1.26 -5.54 -21.89
C SER A 339 -2.64 -5.99 -21.44
N ASP A 340 -2.68 -6.68 -20.31
CA ASP A 340 -3.92 -6.96 -19.60
C ASP A 340 -4.22 -5.86 -18.56
N PRO A 341 -5.41 -5.87 -17.94
CA PRO A 341 -5.76 -4.85 -16.96
C PRO A 341 -4.94 -4.90 -15.66
N PHE A 342 -4.84 -3.76 -14.96
CA PHE A 342 -4.34 -3.70 -13.59
C PHE A 342 -4.99 -2.52 -12.84
N MET A 343 -4.83 -2.48 -11.52
CA MET A 343 -5.32 -1.41 -10.65
C MET A 343 -4.13 -0.70 -9.97
N ILE A 344 -4.22 0.63 -9.82
CA ILE A 344 -3.27 1.42 -9.01
C ILE A 344 -4.05 2.35 -8.10
N LEU A 345 -3.82 2.27 -6.79
CA LEU A 345 -4.29 3.31 -5.86
C LEU A 345 -3.61 4.66 -6.16
N VAL A 346 -4.43 5.68 -6.41
CA VAL A 346 -3.97 7.05 -6.63
C VAL A 346 -3.86 7.75 -5.28
N ALA A 347 -2.64 8.16 -4.93
CA ALA A 347 -2.35 8.89 -3.72
C ALA A 347 -2.98 10.28 -3.77
N ALA A 348 -3.62 10.69 -2.68
CA ALA A 348 -3.96 12.09 -2.50
C ALA A 348 -2.68 12.92 -2.38
N ASN A 349 -2.72 14.19 -2.77
CA ASN A 349 -1.56 15.08 -2.69
C ASN A 349 -0.96 15.18 -1.28
N THR A 350 -1.77 15.01 -0.24
CA THR A 350 -1.35 14.98 1.18
C THR A 350 -0.58 13.71 1.57
N GLN A 351 -0.57 12.69 0.72
CA GLN A 351 0.10 11.40 0.92
C GLN A 351 1.41 11.29 0.12
N PHE A 352 1.84 12.38 -0.53
CA PHE A 352 3.11 12.43 -1.26
C PHE A 352 4.31 12.39 -0.30
N LEU A 353 5.39 11.74 -0.74
CA LEU A 353 6.64 11.59 0.00
C LEU A 353 7.79 12.34 -0.69
N PHE A 354 8.89 12.54 0.03
CA PHE A 354 10.09 13.20 -0.50
C PHE A 354 11.01 12.24 -1.25
N ALA A 355 10.88 10.94 -1.00
CA ALA A 355 11.68 9.91 -1.63
C ALA A 355 10.94 8.57 -1.65
N TYR A 356 11.33 7.71 -2.59
CA TYR A 356 10.76 6.39 -2.81
C TYR A 356 11.88 5.40 -3.16
N ASP A 357 11.97 4.31 -2.42
CA ASP A 357 12.75 3.12 -2.79
C ASP A 357 11.77 2.06 -3.25
N PHE A 358 11.88 1.64 -4.51
CA PHE A 358 10.94 0.69 -5.11
C PHE A 358 11.68 -0.30 -6.01
N VAL A 359 10.99 -1.41 -6.30
CA VAL A 359 11.50 -2.46 -7.19
C VAL A 359 10.73 -2.39 -8.50
N VAL A 360 11.37 -2.70 -9.62
CA VAL A 360 10.72 -2.99 -10.91
C VAL A 360 10.91 -4.48 -11.18
N PRO A 361 9.83 -5.28 -11.24
CA PRO A 361 9.90 -6.71 -11.49
C PRO A 361 10.43 -7.03 -12.89
N SER A 362 11.02 -8.22 -13.03
CA SER A 362 11.34 -8.80 -14.34
C SER A 362 10.09 -9.39 -15.00
N GLY A 363 10.15 -9.67 -16.30
CA GLY A 363 9.03 -10.29 -17.06
C GLY A 363 8.31 -9.30 -17.97
N TYR A 364 8.46 -8.01 -17.72
CA TYR A 364 7.78 -6.94 -18.44
C TYR A 364 8.73 -6.19 -19.38
N PRO A 365 8.49 -6.17 -20.70
CA PRO A 365 9.35 -5.48 -21.66
C PRO A 365 9.28 -3.95 -21.57
N ALA A 366 8.23 -3.38 -20.99
CA ALA A 366 8.07 -1.93 -20.86
C ALA A 366 7.63 -1.59 -19.43
N ASN A 367 8.46 -0.83 -18.70
CA ASN A 367 8.21 -0.42 -17.32
C ASN A 367 8.33 1.10 -17.20
N PHE A 368 7.49 1.69 -16.35
CA PHE A 368 7.38 3.14 -16.23
C PHE A 368 7.13 3.57 -14.78
N ALA A 369 7.55 4.79 -14.46
CA ALA A 369 7.05 5.56 -13.34
C ALA A 369 6.23 6.75 -13.86
N ASN A 370 4.98 6.88 -13.42
CA ASN A 370 4.29 8.17 -13.49
C ASN A 370 4.67 8.99 -12.25
N VAL A 371 5.26 10.16 -12.47
CA VAL A 371 5.69 11.08 -11.40
C VAL A 371 4.83 12.34 -11.44
N ILE A 372 4.32 12.74 -10.28
CA ILE A 372 3.47 13.92 -10.08
C ILE A 372 4.11 14.82 -9.04
N ILE A 373 4.59 15.99 -9.45
CA ILE A 373 5.48 16.83 -8.63
C ILE A 373 5.04 18.30 -8.70
N PRO A 374 5.19 19.09 -7.61
CA PRO A 374 5.01 20.53 -7.69
C PRO A 374 5.84 21.13 -8.82
N THR A 375 5.24 21.96 -9.68
CA THR A 375 5.94 22.54 -10.83
C THR A 375 7.20 23.33 -10.42
N SER A 376 7.20 23.90 -9.20
CA SER A 376 8.36 24.58 -8.62
C SER A 376 9.55 23.66 -8.29
N ALA A 377 9.32 22.36 -8.10
CA ALA A 377 10.31 21.38 -7.68
C ALA A 377 10.87 20.53 -8.83
N LEU A 378 10.44 20.76 -10.08
CA LEU A 378 10.91 19.99 -11.25
C LEU A 378 12.43 19.88 -11.35
N GLY A 379 13.14 20.96 -11.03
CA GLY A 379 14.60 21.00 -11.10
C GLY A 379 15.33 20.23 -9.99
N THR A 380 14.62 19.63 -9.04
CA THR A 380 15.21 18.90 -7.90
C THR A 380 14.95 17.39 -7.94
N LEU A 381 14.13 16.92 -8.88
CA LEU A 381 13.83 15.50 -9.03
C LEU A 381 15.06 14.72 -9.54
N THR A 382 15.39 13.63 -8.85
CA THR A 382 16.40 12.67 -9.29
C THR A 382 15.83 11.26 -9.36
N LEU A 383 16.32 10.48 -10.32
CA LEU A 383 16.14 9.03 -10.45
C LEU A 383 17.52 8.39 -10.38
N ASP A 384 17.73 7.50 -9.42
CA ASP A 384 19.00 6.82 -9.15
C ASP A 384 20.19 7.80 -9.00
N GLY A 385 19.90 8.95 -8.37
CA GLY A 385 20.84 10.05 -8.18
C GLY A 385 21.14 10.89 -9.43
N ALA A 386 20.60 10.54 -10.60
CA ALA A 386 20.70 11.34 -11.81
C ALA A 386 19.53 12.34 -11.90
N PRO A 387 19.76 13.61 -12.27
CA PRO A 387 18.68 14.57 -12.44
C PRO A 387 17.75 14.16 -13.60
N VAL A 388 16.45 14.27 -13.39
CA VAL A 388 15.44 14.03 -14.42
C VAL A 388 15.25 15.30 -15.26
N ASP A 389 15.17 15.16 -16.59
CA ASP A 389 14.94 16.32 -17.46
C ASP A 389 13.55 16.92 -17.25
N SER A 390 13.52 18.15 -16.73
CA SER A 390 12.28 18.91 -16.50
C SER A 390 11.44 19.12 -17.77
N ALA A 391 12.04 19.03 -18.97
CA ALA A 391 11.32 19.17 -20.24
C ALA A 391 10.36 18.00 -20.52
N LEU A 392 10.49 16.88 -19.81
CA LEU A 392 9.56 15.75 -19.91
C LEU A 392 8.21 16.03 -19.25
N PHE A 393 8.13 17.04 -18.38
CA PHE A 393 6.95 17.31 -17.57
C PHE A 393 5.98 18.25 -18.24
N SER A 394 4.69 17.91 -18.14
CA SER A 394 3.59 18.77 -18.57
C SER A 394 2.72 19.18 -17.38
N PRO A 395 2.15 20.40 -17.35
CA PRO A 395 1.20 20.81 -16.31
C PRO A 395 -0.01 19.86 -16.21
N ILE A 396 -0.54 19.67 -15.00
CA ILE A 396 -1.77 18.91 -14.75
C ILE A 396 -2.91 19.90 -14.49
N GLY A 397 -3.92 19.88 -15.35
CA GLY A 397 -5.04 20.83 -15.30
C GLY A 397 -4.55 22.29 -15.23
N ALA A 398 -5.25 23.09 -14.42
CA ALA A 398 -4.86 24.47 -14.09
C ALA A 398 -4.12 24.58 -12.74
N GLY A 399 -3.60 23.45 -12.22
CA GLY A 399 -3.01 23.35 -10.88
C GLY A 399 -1.55 23.75 -10.81
N SER A 400 -0.95 23.52 -9.63
CA SER A 400 0.47 23.77 -9.33
C SER A 400 1.37 22.55 -9.48
N TYR A 401 0.85 21.46 -10.05
CA TYR A 401 1.57 20.21 -10.27
C TYR A 401 1.82 19.99 -11.75
N SER A 402 2.93 19.32 -12.04
CA SER A 402 3.25 18.78 -13.35
C SER A 402 3.43 17.27 -13.24
N GLY A 403 3.15 16.56 -14.32
CA GLY A 403 3.33 15.12 -14.41
C GLY A 403 4.22 14.72 -15.57
N ALA A 404 4.91 13.61 -15.42
CA ALA A 404 5.66 12.95 -16.49
C ALA A 404 5.61 11.42 -16.34
N THR A 405 5.84 10.75 -17.45
CA THR A 405 6.07 9.31 -17.50
C THR A 405 7.57 9.08 -17.75
N LEU A 406 8.23 8.38 -16.84
CA LEU A 406 9.65 8.04 -16.91
C LEU A 406 9.80 6.56 -17.26
N PRO A 407 10.57 6.18 -18.28
CA PRO A 407 10.89 4.77 -18.53
C PRO A 407 11.81 4.24 -17.43
N LEU A 408 11.60 2.98 -17.04
CA LEU A 408 12.37 2.29 -16.02
C LEU A 408 13.02 1.01 -16.56
N THR A 409 14.10 0.61 -15.92
CA THR A 409 14.73 -0.70 -16.11
C THR A 409 14.27 -1.67 -15.03
N VAL A 410 14.48 -2.97 -15.22
CA VAL A 410 14.24 -3.97 -14.17
C VAL A 410 15.27 -3.79 -13.05
N GLY A 411 14.83 -3.86 -11.78
CA GLY A 411 15.69 -3.78 -10.60
C GLY A 411 15.22 -2.77 -9.56
N ALA A 412 16.07 -2.51 -8.57
CA ALA A 412 15.82 -1.51 -7.54
C ALA A 412 16.08 -0.10 -8.07
N HIS A 413 15.23 0.84 -7.68
CA HIS A 413 15.28 2.24 -8.09
C HIS A 413 15.01 3.18 -6.91
N HIS A 414 15.56 4.38 -7.01
CA HIS A 414 15.37 5.44 -6.02
C HIS A 414 14.93 6.75 -6.69
N LEU A 415 13.77 7.27 -6.30
CA LEU A 415 13.32 8.60 -6.68
C LEU A 415 13.40 9.56 -5.48
N SER A 416 13.86 10.78 -5.67
CA SER A 416 13.83 11.81 -4.63
C SER A 416 13.71 13.23 -5.16
N SER A 417 13.12 14.12 -4.35
CA SER A 417 12.96 15.55 -4.63
C SER A 417 13.04 16.38 -3.35
N SER A 418 13.19 17.70 -3.50
CA SER A 418 13.17 18.64 -2.37
C SER A 418 11.78 18.88 -1.79
N ASP A 419 10.73 18.66 -2.58
CA ASP A 419 9.32 18.80 -2.18
C ASP A 419 8.60 17.45 -2.32
N PRO A 420 7.52 17.19 -1.57
CA PRO A 420 6.75 15.96 -1.72
C PRO A 420 6.16 15.81 -3.12
N PHE A 421 6.25 14.61 -3.68
CA PHE A 421 5.69 14.24 -4.98
C PHE A 421 5.05 12.85 -4.91
N GLY A 422 4.21 12.49 -5.88
CA GLY A 422 3.63 11.16 -6.02
C GLY A 422 4.36 10.36 -7.10
N ALA A 423 4.50 9.05 -6.90
CA ALA A 423 5.10 8.14 -7.86
C ALA A 423 4.29 6.82 -7.95
N TYR A 424 4.04 6.38 -9.17
CA TYR A 424 3.27 5.16 -9.48
C TYR A 424 4.04 4.31 -10.46
N ILE A 425 4.30 3.05 -10.11
CA ILE A 425 5.14 2.12 -10.86
C ILE A 425 4.24 1.11 -11.56
N TYR A 426 4.50 0.86 -12.83
CA TYR A 426 3.72 -0.10 -13.61
C TYR A 426 4.50 -0.60 -14.81
N GLY A 427 4.05 -1.72 -15.36
CA GLY A 427 4.62 -2.30 -16.56
C GLY A 427 3.62 -3.06 -17.40
N PHE A 428 3.99 -3.25 -18.66
CA PHE A 428 3.19 -3.92 -19.67
C PHE A 428 3.99 -5.06 -20.30
N GLY A 429 3.35 -6.20 -20.46
CA GLY A 429 3.80 -7.31 -21.28
C GLY A 429 2.63 -7.91 -22.08
N PRO A 430 2.93 -8.72 -23.11
CA PRO A 430 1.87 -9.39 -23.86
C PRO A 430 1.09 -10.33 -22.93
N VAL A 431 -0.20 -10.02 -22.70
CA VAL A 431 -1.09 -10.80 -21.83
C VAL A 431 -0.62 -10.83 -20.36
N VAL A 432 0.01 -9.75 -19.88
CA VAL A 432 0.39 -9.59 -18.47
C VAL A 432 0.69 -8.13 -18.14
N SER A 433 0.39 -7.71 -16.92
CA SER A 433 0.67 -6.35 -16.47
C SER A 433 0.93 -6.30 -14.96
N TYR A 434 1.22 -5.10 -14.43
CA TYR A 434 1.23 -4.85 -12.99
C TYR A 434 1.17 -3.33 -12.73
N GLY A 435 0.68 -2.93 -11.57
CA GLY A 435 0.81 -1.56 -11.09
C GLY A 435 0.77 -1.44 -9.57
N TYR A 436 1.42 -0.41 -9.01
CA TYR A 436 1.28 -0.03 -7.58
C TYR A 436 1.77 1.40 -7.34
N PRO A 437 1.28 2.07 -6.27
CA PRO A 437 1.94 3.27 -5.76
C PRO A 437 3.34 2.93 -5.24
N ALA A 438 4.33 3.78 -5.51
CA ALA A 438 5.70 3.55 -5.03
C ALA A 438 5.81 3.67 -3.49
N GLY A 439 4.89 4.42 -2.87
CA GLY A 439 4.84 4.63 -1.43
C GLY A 439 3.74 5.65 -1.07
N LEU A 440 3.35 5.71 0.20
CA LEU A 440 2.29 6.58 0.69
C LEU A 440 2.61 7.14 2.06
N ALA A 441 2.44 8.45 2.27
CA ALA A 441 2.25 9.01 3.61
C ALA A 441 0.83 8.70 4.10
N LEU A 442 0.70 8.12 5.29
CA LEU A 442 -0.54 7.57 5.85
C LEU A 442 -0.84 8.13 7.25
N GLY A 443 -0.41 9.37 7.52
CA GLY A 443 -0.88 10.13 8.67
C GLY A 443 -2.41 10.34 8.61
N PRO A 444 -3.14 10.30 9.74
CA PRO A 444 -4.58 10.57 9.74
C PRO A 444 -4.85 11.96 9.13
N VAL A 445 -5.64 11.99 8.06
CA VAL A 445 -6.15 13.25 7.51
C VAL A 445 -7.31 13.63 8.40
N THR A 446 -7.07 14.48 9.40
CA THR A 446 -8.05 14.82 10.45
C THR A 446 -9.45 15.03 9.85
N ALA A 447 -10.35 14.07 10.04
CA ALA A 447 -11.77 14.21 9.73
C ALA A 447 -12.49 14.93 10.90
N PRO A 448 -13.49 15.79 10.63
CA PRO A 448 -14.34 16.36 11.68
C PRO A 448 -15.15 15.26 12.40
N PRO A 449 -15.64 15.51 13.63
CA PRO A 449 -16.08 14.46 14.55
C PRO A 449 -17.30 13.69 14.03
N SER A 450 -17.20 12.36 14.07
CA SER A 450 -18.33 11.44 13.91
C SER A 450 -19.43 11.77 14.93
N THR A 451 -20.56 12.29 14.47
CA THR A 451 -21.80 12.31 15.25
C THR A 451 -22.74 11.22 14.74
N LEU A 452 -22.45 9.96 15.08
CA LEU A 452 -23.50 8.95 15.14
C LEU A 452 -24.20 9.11 16.49
N THR A 453 -25.33 9.80 16.46
CA THR A 453 -26.28 9.74 17.58
C THR A 453 -27.02 8.41 17.45
N PRO A 454 -27.04 7.52 18.46
CA PRO A 454 -27.85 6.32 18.38
C PRO A 454 -29.33 6.72 18.37
N THR A 455 -30.04 6.32 17.32
CA THR A 455 -31.50 6.37 17.26
C THR A 455 -32.06 5.59 18.46
N PRO A 456 -32.91 6.18 19.31
CA PRO A 456 -33.45 5.47 20.45
C PRO A 456 -34.37 4.33 19.99
N THR A 457 -34.05 3.13 20.47
CA THR A 457 -34.81 1.88 20.36
C THR A 457 -36.30 2.10 20.61
N ALA A 458 -37.13 1.67 19.67
CA ALA A 458 -38.58 1.62 19.85
C ALA A 458 -38.93 0.67 21.01
N THR A 459 -39.42 1.25 22.12
CA THR A 459 -39.96 0.51 23.26
C THR A 459 -41.19 -0.28 22.81
N LYS A 460 -41.14 -1.60 22.91
CA LYS A 460 -42.29 -2.49 22.77
C LYS A 460 -43.31 -2.19 23.89
N THR A 461 -44.50 -1.75 23.52
CA THR A 461 -45.65 -1.65 24.44
C THR A 461 -46.35 -3.01 24.57
N PRO A 462 -46.79 -3.44 25.77
CA PRO A 462 -47.34 -4.78 26.00
C PRO A 462 -48.75 -4.97 25.43
N ALA A 463 -49.07 -6.23 25.13
CA ALA A 463 -50.35 -6.71 24.63
C ALA A 463 -51.54 -6.39 25.55
N ALA A 464 -52.68 -6.04 24.95
CA ALA A 464 -53.97 -5.88 25.63
C ALA A 464 -54.87 -7.12 25.45
N THR A 465 -55.51 -7.47 26.56
CA THR A 465 -56.30 -8.68 26.85
C THR A 465 -57.67 -8.71 26.14
N LYS A 466 -58.14 -9.92 25.81
CA LYS A 466 -59.44 -10.25 25.18
C LYS A 466 -60.67 -9.94 26.06
N THR A 467 -61.80 -9.63 25.42
CA THR A 467 -63.19 -9.85 25.91
C THR A 467 -64.18 -10.12 24.74
N PRO A 468 -65.36 -10.74 24.97
CA PRO A 468 -65.91 -11.80 24.10
C PRO A 468 -67.11 -11.45 23.16
N LYS A 469 -67.32 -12.35 22.18
CA LYS A 469 -68.39 -12.44 21.13
C LYS A 469 -69.81 -12.72 21.70
N PRO A 470 -70.91 -12.24 21.05
CA PRO A 470 -71.96 -13.11 20.45
C PRO A 470 -72.74 -12.47 19.26
N PRO A 471 -73.73 -13.14 18.60
CA PRO A 471 -73.71 -14.42 17.86
C PRO A 471 -74.25 -14.32 16.40
N ASP A 472 -74.34 -15.47 15.72
CA ASP A 472 -74.31 -15.74 14.25
C ASP A 472 -75.59 -15.48 13.42
N THR A 473 -75.46 -15.44 12.07
CA THR A 473 -76.31 -16.16 11.05
C THR A 473 -75.71 -16.05 9.60
N PRO A 474 -76.12 -16.83 8.56
CA PRO A 474 -75.22 -17.72 7.81
C PRO A 474 -75.03 -17.44 6.30
N GLU A 475 -74.07 -18.20 5.73
CA GLU A 475 -73.61 -18.52 4.34
C GLU A 475 -74.42 -18.10 3.08
N PRO A 476 -73.77 -18.00 1.89
CA PRO A 476 -73.59 -19.19 1.04
C PRO A 476 -72.29 -19.32 0.19
N THR A 477 -71.94 -20.58 -0.10
CA THR A 477 -70.93 -21.16 -1.03
C THR A 477 -70.78 -20.55 -2.44
N ARG A 478 -69.54 -20.51 -2.99
CA ARG A 478 -69.23 -20.97 -4.38
C ARG A 478 -67.72 -21.09 -4.77
N SER A 479 -67.37 -22.28 -5.28
CA SER A 479 -66.47 -22.69 -6.41
C SER A 479 -65.06 -22.13 -6.65
N SER A 480 -64.09 -23.05 -6.74
CA SER A 480 -62.76 -22.95 -7.38
C SER A 480 -62.78 -22.83 -8.92
N PRO A 481 -61.65 -22.41 -9.53
CA PRO A 481 -61.22 -23.05 -10.79
C PRO A 481 -59.71 -23.40 -10.88
N THR A 482 -59.52 -24.63 -11.37
CA THR A 482 -58.56 -25.23 -12.33
C THR A 482 -57.29 -24.51 -12.82
N GLN A 483 -56.20 -25.31 -12.87
CA GLN A 483 -54.94 -25.13 -13.61
C GLN A 483 -55.05 -25.35 -15.13
N PRO A 484 -54.02 -24.94 -15.90
CA PRO A 484 -53.57 -25.72 -17.04
C PRO A 484 -52.06 -26.04 -17.04
N HIS A 485 -51.77 -27.29 -17.42
CA HIS A 485 -50.48 -27.84 -17.85
C HIS A 485 -50.08 -27.34 -19.24
N PHE A 486 -48.78 -27.08 -19.48
CA PHE A 486 -48.14 -27.27 -20.79
C PHE A 486 -46.68 -27.73 -20.63
N SER A 487 -46.30 -28.78 -21.37
CA SER A 487 -44.92 -29.19 -21.69
C SER A 487 -44.40 -28.41 -22.90
N PRO A 488 -43.08 -28.39 -23.17
CA PRO A 488 -42.61 -29.27 -24.25
C PRO A 488 -41.22 -29.93 -24.08
N THR A 489 -41.07 -30.98 -24.89
CA THR A 489 -39.99 -31.91 -25.26
C THR A 489 -38.68 -31.25 -25.75
N PRO A 490 -37.51 -31.94 -25.68
CA PRO A 490 -36.19 -31.36 -25.93
C PRO A 490 -35.71 -31.48 -27.39
N SER A 491 -34.84 -30.56 -27.80
CA SER A 491 -34.07 -30.62 -29.05
C SER A 491 -32.57 -30.66 -28.75
N LEU A 492 -31.89 -31.69 -29.25
CA LEU A 492 -30.47 -31.99 -29.10
C LEU A 492 -29.65 -31.53 -30.34
N LEU A 493 -28.38 -31.21 -30.06
CA LEU A 493 -27.15 -31.25 -30.89
C LEU A 493 -26.74 -30.00 -31.72
N PRO A 494 -25.43 -29.81 -32.01
CA PRO A 494 -24.21 -30.35 -31.35
C PRO A 494 -23.16 -29.28 -30.98
N SER A 495 -22.30 -29.63 -30.01
CA SER A 495 -21.02 -28.96 -29.70
C SER A 495 -20.04 -28.98 -30.89
N PRO A 496 -19.20 -27.94 -31.05
CA PRO A 496 -17.91 -28.09 -31.69
C PRO A 496 -16.80 -28.28 -30.65
N THR A 497 -16.03 -29.33 -30.89
CA THR A 497 -14.78 -29.77 -30.27
C THR A 497 -13.70 -28.69 -30.21
N LEU A 498 -12.99 -28.61 -29.07
CA LEU A 498 -11.69 -27.96 -28.93
C LEU A 498 -10.70 -28.58 -29.92
N ALA A 499 -10.09 -27.74 -30.77
CA ALA A 499 -8.88 -28.09 -31.48
C ALA A 499 -7.69 -27.57 -30.66
N ALA A 500 -6.90 -28.50 -30.12
CA ALA A 500 -5.56 -28.23 -29.62
C ALA A 500 -4.70 -27.67 -30.76
N ILE A 501 -4.12 -26.49 -30.57
CA ILE A 501 -3.09 -25.96 -31.48
C ILE A 501 -1.77 -25.96 -30.72
N ALA A 502 -0.84 -26.72 -31.30
CA ALA A 502 0.49 -26.98 -30.80
C ALA A 502 1.35 -25.72 -30.72
N ALA A 503 2.18 -25.68 -29.67
CA ALA A 503 3.26 -24.73 -29.48
C ALA A 503 4.20 -24.70 -30.71
N VAL A 504 4.40 -23.51 -31.26
CA VAL A 504 5.43 -23.24 -32.27
C VAL A 504 6.64 -22.66 -31.55
N THR A 505 7.70 -23.46 -31.43
CA THR A 505 9.04 -22.99 -31.06
C THR A 505 9.70 -22.26 -32.23
N PRO A 506 10.34 -21.10 -32.03
CA PRO A 506 11.38 -20.63 -32.93
C PRO A 506 12.76 -20.94 -32.36
N THR A 507 13.42 -21.92 -32.97
CA THR A 507 14.87 -22.05 -33.01
C THR A 507 15.46 -21.00 -33.96
N SER A 508 16.37 -20.16 -33.46
CA SER A 508 17.52 -19.69 -34.25
C SER A 508 18.63 -19.15 -33.34
N ALA A 509 19.63 -20.00 -33.10
CA ALA A 509 20.93 -19.63 -32.59
C ALA A 509 21.81 -19.11 -33.74
N LEU A 510 22.56 -18.03 -33.54
CA LEU A 510 23.81 -17.68 -34.25
C LEU A 510 24.66 -16.73 -33.38
N PRO A 511 25.99 -16.66 -33.58
CA PRO A 511 26.93 -17.16 -32.59
C PRO A 511 27.67 -16.08 -31.78
N VAL A 512 28.11 -16.53 -30.59
CA VAL A 512 29.08 -15.87 -29.71
C VAL A 512 30.46 -15.89 -30.37
N ALA A 513 31.07 -14.72 -30.54
CA ALA A 513 32.48 -14.56 -30.84
C ALA A 513 33.22 -14.06 -29.58
N PHE A 514 34.08 -14.92 -29.03
CA PHE A 514 35.10 -14.57 -28.05
C PHE A 514 36.35 -14.03 -28.75
N LEU A 515 37.06 -13.10 -28.09
CA LEU A 515 38.53 -12.83 -28.02
C LEU A 515 38.80 -11.31 -27.83
N PRO A 516 39.95 -10.88 -27.28
CA PRO A 516 40.30 -10.90 -25.86
C PRO A 516 40.71 -9.49 -25.34
N GLU A 517 41.06 -9.45 -24.05
CA GLU A 517 41.58 -8.34 -23.26
C GLU A 517 42.53 -7.36 -23.99
N THR A 518 42.34 -6.06 -23.72
CA THR A 518 43.45 -5.10 -23.60
C THR A 518 43.15 -4.11 -22.48
N GLY A 519 44.01 -4.09 -21.47
CA GLY A 519 43.91 -3.19 -20.33
C GLY A 519 44.21 -1.74 -20.66
N TYR A 520 43.59 -0.85 -19.88
CA TYR A 520 44.06 0.51 -19.68
C TYR A 520 43.89 0.88 -18.21
N SER A 521 45.03 0.98 -17.53
CA SER A 521 45.19 1.65 -16.24
C SER A 521 45.17 3.16 -16.45
N LEU A 522 44.34 3.89 -15.70
CA LEU A 522 44.49 5.34 -15.50
C LEU A 522 44.59 5.66 -14.00
N PRO A 523 45.47 6.59 -13.59
CA PRO A 523 45.77 6.85 -12.19
C PRO A 523 44.82 7.90 -11.61
N ILE A 524 44.26 7.63 -10.43
CA ILE A 524 43.66 8.66 -9.59
C ILE A 524 44.57 8.90 -8.40
N ASN A 525 45.15 10.10 -8.38
CA ASN A 525 46.04 10.60 -7.35
C ASN A 525 45.23 11.61 -6.49
N ARG A 526 44.90 11.27 -5.23
CA ARG A 526 44.56 12.24 -4.18
C ARG A 526 45.11 11.78 -2.82
N PRO A 527 45.64 12.68 -1.98
CA PRO A 527 46.61 12.32 -0.95
C PRO A 527 45.98 12.00 0.40
N ALA A 528 46.37 10.85 0.97
CA ALA A 528 46.13 10.44 2.35
C ALA A 528 47.07 11.17 3.34
N TRP A 529 46.87 12.48 3.53
CA TRP A 529 47.65 13.30 4.47
C TRP A 529 46.75 14.34 5.13
N LEU A 530 45.71 13.91 5.85
CA LEU A 530 44.98 14.81 6.76
C LEU A 530 44.41 14.12 8.02
N TRP A 531 44.61 12.82 8.21
CA TRP A 531 44.04 12.06 9.35
C TRP A 531 45.06 11.53 10.36
N SER A 532 46.37 11.58 10.05
CA SER A 532 47.44 11.06 10.91
C SER A 532 47.92 12.06 11.98
N SER A 533 47.67 13.37 11.80
CA SER A 533 48.20 14.42 12.68
C SER A 533 47.29 14.72 13.89
N ILE A 534 46.01 14.32 13.82
CA ILE A 534 45.02 14.59 14.87
C ILE A 534 45.05 13.47 15.94
N PHE A 535 45.31 12.23 15.53
CA PHE A 535 45.44 11.08 16.44
C PHE A 535 46.71 11.14 17.32
N ALA A 536 47.82 11.63 16.77
CA ALA A 536 49.09 11.74 17.50
C ALA A 536 49.08 12.83 18.59
N LEU A 537 48.28 13.89 18.42
CA LEU A 537 48.16 14.97 19.41
C LEU A 537 47.29 14.55 20.60
N ALA A 538 46.22 13.80 20.36
CA ALA A 538 45.29 13.30 21.38
C ALA A 538 45.96 12.29 22.34
N MET A 539 46.80 11.39 21.83
CA MET A 539 47.51 10.42 22.68
C MET A 539 48.59 11.06 23.57
N SER A 540 49.23 12.15 23.13
CA SER A 540 50.29 12.80 23.93
C SER A 540 49.74 13.59 25.14
N ILE A 541 48.49 14.05 25.05
CA ILE A 541 47.81 14.81 26.10
C ILE A 541 47.24 13.86 27.17
N GLY A 542 46.61 12.75 26.75
CA GLY A 542 46.08 11.72 27.67
C GLY A 542 47.17 11.09 28.55
N TRP A 543 48.36 10.83 27.99
CA TRP A 543 49.48 10.27 28.74
C TRP A 543 50.08 11.22 29.78
N ARG A 544 50.04 12.54 29.53
CA ARG A 544 50.55 13.57 30.47
C ARG A 544 49.57 13.83 31.63
N ILE A 545 48.26 13.72 31.39
CA ILE A 545 47.22 13.88 32.43
C ILE A 545 47.21 12.67 33.39
N SER A 546 47.37 11.45 32.85
CA SER A 546 47.47 10.22 33.66
C SER A 546 48.67 10.24 34.63
N ARG A 547 49.83 10.79 34.21
CA ARG A 547 51.00 10.98 35.09
C ARG A 547 50.83 12.09 36.14
N TYR A 548 49.95 13.05 35.91
CA TYR A 548 49.70 14.14 36.86
C TYR A 548 48.76 13.71 37.99
N LEU A 549 47.75 12.88 37.67
CA LEU A 549 46.80 12.35 38.65
C LEU A 549 47.38 11.24 39.54
N ASN A 550 48.39 10.49 39.06
CA ASN A 550 49.06 9.45 39.84
C ASN A 550 50.11 9.96 40.86
N ARG A 551 50.29 11.29 41.01
CA ARG A 551 51.26 11.91 41.93
C ARG A 551 50.65 12.57 43.17
N ARG A 552 49.33 12.53 43.37
CA ARG A 552 48.70 12.95 44.64
C ARG A 552 47.95 11.77 45.24
N GLY A 553 48.50 11.28 46.35
CA GLY A 553 48.00 10.14 47.10
C GLY A 553 46.60 10.36 47.67
N SER A 554 45.97 9.22 47.90
CA SER A 554 44.70 8.94 48.54
C SER A 554 44.58 9.46 49.98
N SER A 555 43.44 10.09 50.32
CA SER A 555 42.89 10.06 51.69
C SER A 555 41.40 10.48 51.75
N GLN A 556 40.57 9.50 52.12
CA GLN A 556 39.41 9.55 53.04
C GLN A 556 38.05 10.23 52.70
N LEU A 557 36.99 9.39 52.81
CA LEU A 557 35.68 9.55 53.52
C LEU A 557 34.76 10.75 53.16
N SER A 558 33.42 10.73 53.19
CA SER A 558 32.33 9.76 53.42
C SER A 558 31.01 10.41 52.92
N ALA A 559 29.92 9.65 52.84
CA ALA A 559 28.57 10.14 52.58
C ALA A 559 27.99 10.99 53.73
N SER A 560 27.25 12.08 53.39
CA SER A 560 26.00 12.55 54.05
C SER A 560 25.63 13.98 53.59
N ASP A 561 24.34 14.19 53.32
CA ASP A 561 23.58 15.44 53.48
C ASP A 561 24.07 16.74 52.83
N LYS A 562 23.36 17.17 51.78
CA LYS A 562 22.51 18.38 51.77
C LYS A 562 22.14 18.75 50.34
N CYS A 563 20.84 18.76 50.09
CA CYS A 563 20.22 19.58 49.05
C CYS A 563 20.20 21.04 49.53
N PRO A 564 20.62 22.02 48.69
CA PRO A 564 20.08 23.35 48.82
C PRO A 564 19.63 23.93 47.47
N LYS A 565 18.33 24.24 47.41
CA LYS A 565 17.73 25.47 46.85
C LYS A 565 18.55 26.16 45.74
N LEU A 566 18.48 25.65 44.52
CA LEU A 566 18.80 26.41 43.30
C LEU A 566 17.91 26.00 42.11
N LEU A 567 16.70 25.52 42.40
CA LEU A 567 15.73 25.00 41.41
C LEU A 567 14.33 25.61 41.54
N SER A 568 14.12 26.60 42.41
CA SER A 568 12.83 27.32 42.52
C SER A 568 12.71 28.56 41.64
N ASP A 569 13.80 29.04 41.03
CA ASP A 569 13.82 30.35 40.36
C ASP A 569 13.89 30.28 38.82
N ILE A 570 13.74 29.09 38.23
CA ILE A 570 13.78 28.89 36.76
C ILE A 570 12.39 28.50 36.17
N CYS A 571 11.33 28.42 36.98
CA CYS A 571 9.94 28.23 36.49
C CYS A 571 9.09 29.52 36.48
N ARG A 572 9.69 30.71 36.36
CA ARG A 572 8.97 31.93 35.96
C ARG A 572 9.74 32.68 34.88
N LYS A 573 9.12 32.75 33.70
CA LYS A 573 9.55 33.39 32.43
C LYS A 573 10.30 32.48 31.44
N LYS A 574 9.56 31.65 30.72
CA LYS A 574 9.31 31.83 29.28
C LYS A 574 8.18 30.89 28.86
#